data_AF-A0A820UVV2-F1
#
_entry.id   AF-A0A820UVV2-F1
#
_cell.length_a   1.000
_cell.length_b   1.000
_cell.length_c   1.000
_cell.angle_alpha   90.00
_cell.angle_beta   90.00
_cell.angle_gamma   90.00
#
_symmetry.space_group_name_H-M   'P 1'
#
loop_
_entity.id
_entity.type
_entity.pdbx_description
1 polymer ?
#
loop_
_entity_poly.entity_id
_entity_poly.type
_entity_poly.pdbx_seq_one_letter_code
_entity_poly.pdbx_strand_id
1 'polypeptide(L)'
;MFEQLIASLNISPISNDVFHQLTSILTQQTDDSIASFISQVFEPLLFLEQWAWQKLSQASDQTYLREMLHALASFNKQIVFIDDHMNHDDKFRLLIPDTLDSINLIFEQFNNNQNSCMAAASLWFDNLSYLIQEYPHLGRSPVIIHINQYFGQRLLMSEAYESYLSELR
;
A
#
# COMPACT_ATOMS: atom_id res chain seq x y z
N MET A 1 0.94 -9.54 21.54
CA MET A 1 2.03 -8.56 21.36
C MET A 1 1.75 -7.64 20.18
N PHE A 2 1.58 -8.17 18.96
CA PHE A 2 1.25 -7.35 17.77
C PHE A 2 -0.02 -6.50 17.96
N GLU A 3 -1.12 -7.09 18.44
CA GLU A 3 -2.38 -6.37 18.75
C GLU A 3 -2.20 -5.15 19.67
N GLN A 4 -1.30 -5.23 20.66
CA GLN A 4 -1.03 -4.13 21.59
C GLN A 4 -0.29 -2.98 20.90
N LEU A 5 0.61 -3.29 19.95
CA LEU A 5 1.27 -2.30 19.12
C LEU A 5 0.27 -1.61 18.20
N ILE A 6 -0.63 -2.38 17.59
CA ILE A 6 -1.69 -1.86 16.73
C ILE A 6 -2.63 -0.93 17.52
N ALA A 7 -3.06 -1.34 18.72
CA ALA A 7 -3.88 -0.49 19.58
C ALA A 7 -3.18 0.84 19.94
N SER A 8 -1.85 0.84 20.03
CA SER A 8 -1.06 2.04 20.33
C SER A 8 -1.02 3.05 19.17
N LEU A 9 -1.34 2.64 17.94
CA LEU A 9 -1.40 3.55 16.79
C LEU A 9 -2.55 4.59 16.89
N ASN A 10 -3.56 4.30 17.72
CA ASN A 10 -4.66 5.23 18.00
C ASN A 10 -4.34 6.27 19.07
N ILE A 11 -3.16 6.18 19.71
CA ILE A 11 -2.76 7.06 20.79
C ILE A 11 -1.71 8.03 20.25
N SER A 12 -2.06 9.33 20.20
CA SER A 12 -1.15 10.38 19.76
C SER A 12 -0.46 11.05 20.95
N PRO A 13 0.86 11.32 20.90
CA PRO A 13 1.79 10.99 19.81
C PRO A 13 2.23 9.52 19.83
N ILE A 14 2.43 8.93 18.64
CA ILE A 14 2.90 7.54 18.50
C ILE A 14 4.42 7.50 18.76
N SER A 15 4.85 6.58 19.63
CA SER A 15 6.27 6.39 19.92
C SER A 15 7.02 5.77 18.73
N ASN A 16 8.25 6.23 18.49
CA ASN A 16 9.16 5.60 17.51
C ASN A 16 9.42 4.12 17.82
N ASP A 17 9.36 3.72 19.10
CA ASP A 17 9.52 2.32 19.50
C ASP A 17 8.41 1.43 18.95
N VAL A 18 7.20 1.97 18.79
CA VAL A 18 6.07 1.25 18.18
C VAL A 18 6.39 0.96 16.71
N PHE A 19 6.85 1.98 15.97
CA PHE A 19 7.26 1.81 14.58
C PHE A 19 8.39 0.81 14.43
N HIS A 20 9.45 0.92 15.25
CA HIS A 20 10.57 -0.02 15.21
C HIS A 20 10.14 -1.46 15.48
N GLN A 21 9.26 -1.70 16.48
CA GLN A 21 8.76 -3.04 16.77
C GLN A 21 7.88 -3.60 15.64
N LEU A 22 7.01 -2.77 15.05
CA LEU A 22 6.22 -3.18 13.89
C LEU A 22 7.11 -3.55 12.70
N THR A 23 8.09 -2.69 12.37
CA THR A 23 9.10 -2.97 11.34
C THR A 23 9.80 -4.30 11.60
N SER A 24 10.25 -4.55 12.84
CA SER A 24 10.92 -5.81 13.18
C SER A 24 10.01 -7.02 13.03
N ILE A 25 8.74 -6.93 13.42
CA ILE A 25 7.80 -8.06 13.30
C ILE A 25 7.55 -8.38 11.83
N LEU A 26 7.32 -7.37 11.00
CA LEU A 26 7.02 -7.53 9.57
C LEU A 26 8.23 -8.09 8.80
N THR A 27 9.43 -7.60 9.09
CA THR A 27 10.67 -8.04 8.42
C THR A 27 11.16 -9.42 8.85
N GLN A 28 10.73 -9.91 10.01
CA GLN A 28 11.07 -11.26 10.49
C GLN A 28 10.20 -12.37 9.87
N GLN A 29 9.13 -12.01 9.15
CA GLN A 29 8.29 -13.02 8.50
C GLN A 29 9.06 -13.66 7.34
N THR A 30 8.97 -14.98 7.27
CA THR A 30 9.54 -15.79 6.19
C THR A 30 8.43 -16.49 5.43
N ASP A 31 8.78 -17.06 4.28
CA ASP A 31 7.86 -17.84 3.44
C ASP A 31 7.15 -18.95 4.24
N ASP A 32 7.83 -19.56 5.22
CA ASP A 32 7.28 -20.61 6.06
C ASP A 32 6.37 -20.09 7.19
N SER A 33 6.58 -18.85 7.66
CA SER A 33 5.85 -18.30 8.82
C SER A 33 4.69 -17.40 8.45
N ILE A 34 4.69 -16.84 7.23
CA ILE A 34 3.78 -15.77 6.82
C ILE A 34 2.31 -16.18 6.91
N ALA A 35 1.94 -17.33 6.35
CA ALA A 35 0.55 -17.80 6.36
C ALA A 35 0.02 -18.00 7.79
N SER A 36 0.84 -18.61 8.67
CA SER A 36 0.48 -18.78 10.08
C SER A 36 0.34 -17.44 10.78
N PHE A 37 1.27 -16.51 10.55
CA PHE A 37 1.22 -15.18 11.14
C PHE A 37 -0.08 -14.47 10.75
N ILE A 38 -0.39 -14.42 9.46
CA ILE A 38 -1.58 -13.71 8.98
C ILE A 38 -2.86 -14.33 9.52
N SER A 39 -2.97 -15.67 9.54
CA SER A 39 -4.15 -16.34 10.10
C SER A 39 -4.41 -15.97 11.57
N GLN A 40 -3.36 -15.67 12.34
CA GLN A 40 -3.46 -15.31 13.76
C GLN A 40 -3.75 -13.83 13.97
N VAL A 41 -3.27 -12.96 13.08
CA VAL A 41 -3.34 -11.50 13.26
C VAL A 41 -4.06 -10.77 12.13
N PHE A 42 -4.94 -11.45 11.39
CA PHE A 42 -5.59 -10.89 10.20
C PHE A 42 -6.27 -9.55 10.49
N GLU A 43 -7.13 -9.48 11.50
CA GLU A 43 -7.88 -8.25 11.81
C GLU A 43 -6.96 -7.09 12.29
N PRO A 44 -5.99 -7.31 13.20
CA PRO A 44 -4.97 -6.31 13.51
C PRO A 44 -4.14 -5.85 12.31
N LEU A 45 -3.81 -6.77 11.39
CA LEU A 45 -3.05 -6.47 10.18
C LEU A 45 -3.90 -5.67 9.18
N LEU A 46 -5.17 -6.01 9.02
CA LEU A 46 -6.12 -5.24 8.22
C LEU A 46 -6.22 -3.79 8.73
N PHE A 47 -6.32 -3.61 10.05
CA PHE A 47 -6.29 -2.28 10.64
C PHE A 47 -4.97 -1.55 10.32
N LEU A 48 -3.83 -2.24 10.41
CA LEU A 48 -2.53 -1.65 10.08
C LEU A 48 -2.47 -1.17 8.63
N GLU A 49 -2.99 -1.95 7.68
CA GLU A 49 -3.06 -1.58 6.26
C GLU A 49 -3.94 -0.35 6.04
N GLN A 50 -5.15 -0.34 6.61
CA GLN A 50 -6.05 0.80 6.52
C GLN A 50 -5.42 2.06 7.10
N TRP A 51 -4.77 1.94 8.26
CA TRP A 51 -4.04 3.02 8.90
C TRP A 51 -2.85 3.49 8.04
N ALA A 52 -2.13 2.56 7.39
CA ALA A 52 -0.99 2.88 6.54
C ALA A 52 -1.42 3.66 5.30
N TRP A 53 -2.52 3.28 4.64
CA TRP A 53 -3.10 4.04 3.53
C TRP A 53 -3.45 5.48 3.92
N GLN A 54 -4.01 5.67 5.11
CA GLN A 54 -4.27 7.02 5.64
C GLN A 54 -2.97 7.80 5.88
N LYS A 55 -1.91 7.15 6.37
CA LYS A 55 -0.62 7.80 6.62
C LYS A 55 0.14 8.12 5.34
N LEU A 56 0.08 7.28 4.32
CA LEU A 56 0.59 7.58 2.99
C LEU A 56 -0.08 8.82 2.40
N SER A 57 -1.34 9.06 2.74
CA SER A 57 -2.10 10.25 2.33
C SER A 57 -1.80 11.52 3.14
N GLN A 58 -0.85 11.46 4.09
CA GLN A 58 -0.44 12.59 4.93
C GLN A 58 1.06 12.86 4.76
N ALA A 59 1.45 14.11 4.54
CA ALA A 59 2.87 14.47 4.51
C ALA A 59 3.48 14.26 5.90
N SER A 60 4.53 13.44 5.99
CA SER A 60 5.24 13.18 7.25
C SER A 60 6.72 12.93 7.03
N ASP A 61 7.56 13.71 7.71
CA ASP A 61 9.02 13.58 7.64
C ASP A 61 9.59 12.60 8.69
N GLN A 62 8.72 11.85 9.38
CA GLN A 62 9.15 10.88 10.40
C GLN A 62 9.85 9.69 9.75
N THR A 63 11.17 9.57 9.95
CA THR A 63 11.98 8.48 9.39
C THR A 63 11.48 7.10 9.79
N TYR A 64 11.19 6.87 11.07
CA TYR A 64 10.71 5.58 11.56
C TYR A 64 9.35 5.17 10.97
N LEU A 65 8.46 6.14 10.72
CA LEU A 65 7.21 5.88 10.02
C LEU A 65 7.48 5.38 8.60
N ARG A 66 8.38 6.04 7.87
CA ARG A 66 8.73 5.66 6.49
C ARG A 66 9.36 4.27 6.41
N GLU A 67 10.24 3.93 7.35
CA GLU A 67 10.82 2.60 7.45
C GLU A 67 9.76 1.53 7.71
N MET A 68 8.82 1.80 8.62
CA MET A 68 7.73 0.89 8.91
C MET A 68 6.80 0.71 7.72
N LEU A 69 6.45 1.80 7.03
CA LEU A 69 5.70 1.72 5.77
C LEU A 69 6.48 0.90 4.74
N HIS A 70 7.76 1.16 4.51
CA HIS A 70 8.53 0.37 3.54
C HIS A 70 8.58 -1.13 3.89
N ALA A 71 8.70 -1.48 5.17
CA ALA A 71 8.64 -2.86 5.63
C ALA A 71 7.26 -3.49 5.37
N LEU A 72 6.18 -2.76 5.62
CA LEU A 72 4.82 -3.22 5.35
C LEU A 72 4.56 -3.42 3.85
N ALA A 73 5.04 -2.51 2.98
CA ALA A 73 5.01 -2.71 1.52
C ALA A 73 5.72 -4.00 1.12
N SER A 74 6.88 -4.26 1.70
CA SER A 74 7.68 -5.44 1.38
C SER A 74 6.97 -6.72 1.83
N PHE A 75 6.36 -6.68 3.01
CA PHE A 75 5.52 -7.76 3.54
C PHE A 75 4.29 -8.00 2.64
N ASN A 76 3.61 -6.96 2.18
CA ASN A 76 2.48 -7.07 1.25
C ASN A 76 2.85 -7.76 -0.06
N LYS A 77 4.05 -7.47 -0.58
CA LYS A 77 4.56 -8.18 -1.76
C LYS A 77 4.69 -9.68 -1.51
N GLN A 78 5.13 -10.09 -0.33
CA GLN A 78 5.18 -11.51 0.04
C GLN A 78 3.77 -12.12 0.09
N ILE A 79 2.76 -11.41 0.61
CA ILE A 79 1.36 -11.87 0.60
C ILE A 79 0.85 -12.12 -0.82
N VAL A 80 1.20 -11.23 -1.77
CA VAL A 80 0.80 -11.38 -3.17
C VAL A 80 1.32 -12.70 -3.75
N PHE A 81 2.60 -13.02 -3.54
CA PHE A 81 3.29 -14.10 -4.25
C PHE A 81 3.47 -15.43 -3.48
N ILE A 82 3.44 -15.41 -2.16
CA ILE A 82 3.92 -16.54 -1.33
C ILE A 82 2.77 -17.24 -0.61
N ASP A 83 1.77 -16.50 -0.13
CA ASP A 83 0.68 -17.09 0.64
C ASP A 83 -0.44 -17.63 -0.27
N ASP A 84 -0.27 -18.84 -0.81
CA ASP A 84 -1.32 -19.54 -1.57
C ASP A 84 -2.48 -20.05 -0.70
N HIS A 85 -2.37 -19.94 0.62
CA HIS A 85 -3.38 -20.43 1.56
C HIS A 85 -4.44 -19.40 1.92
N MET A 86 -4.12 -18.10 1.79
CA MET A 86 -5.10 -17.04 1.95
C MET A 86 -6.06 -17.02 0.75
N ASN A 87 -7.37 -17.05 1.04
CA ASN A 87 -8.38 -16.90 0.00
C ASN A 87 -8.28 -15.52 -0.67
N HIS A 88 -8.74 -15.43 -1.92
CA HIS A 88 -8.57 -14.22 -2.71
C HIS A 88 -9.30 -13.02 -2.09
N ASP A 89 -10.50 -13.21 -1.54
CA ASP A 89 -11.30 -12.13 -0.96
C ASP A 89 -10.60 -11.48 0.24
N ASP A 90 -9.95 -12.28 1.09
CA ASP A 90 -9.15 -11.81 2.22
C ASP A 90 -7.89 -11.07 1.76
N LYS A 91 -7.21 -11.55 0.70
CA LYS A 91 -6.09 -10.81 0.09
C LYS A 91 -6.54 -9.45 -0.40
N PHE A 92 -7.70 -9.39 -1.04
CA PHE A 92 -8.22 -8.14 -1.60
C PHE A 92 -8.64 -7.17 -0.50
N ARG A 93 -9.34 -7.68 0.52
CA ARG A 93 -9.71 -6.91 1.71
C ARG A 93 -8.50 -6.34 2.42
N LEU A 94 -7.40 -7.08 2.43
CA LEU A 94 -6.17 -6.66 3.09
C LEU A 94 -5.38 -5.62 2.28
N LEU A 95 -5.20 -5.85 0.97
CA LEU A 95 -4.22 -5.11 0.17
C LEU A 95 -4.81 -3.93 -0.61
N ILE A 96 -6.13 -3.93 -0.86
CA ILE A 96 -6.80 -2.85 -1.60
C ILE A 96 -7.39 -1.86 -0.58
N PRO A 97 -7.14 -0.55 -0.73
CA PRO A 97 -7.72 0.43 0.17
C PRO A 97 -9.25 0.48 0.04
N ASP A 98 -9.94 0.64 1.16
CA ASP A 98 -11.40 0.62 1.21
C ASP A 98 -12.05 1.84 0.54
N THR A 99 -11.32 2.95 0.41
CA THR A 99 -11.86 4.22 -0.06
C THR A 99 -10.93 4.90 -1.08
N LEU A 100 -11.54 5.71 -1.95
CA LEU A 100 -10.82 6.54 -2.91
C LEU A 100 -10.17 7.77 -2.26
N ASP A 101 -10.61 8.17 -1.07
CA ASP A 101 -10.18 9.43 -0.44
C ASP A 101 -8.68 9.43 -0.16
N SER A 102 -8.15 8.34 0.43
CA SER A 102 -6.71 8.21 0.66
C SER A 102 -5.90 8.20 -0.64
N ILE A 103 -6.42 7.58 -1.70
CA ILE A 103 -5.77 7.55 -3.02
C ILE A 103 -5.73 8.95 -3.63
N ASN A 104 -6.85 9.67 -3.61
CA ASN A 104 -6.93 11.03 -4.14
C ASN A 104 -5.93 11.96 -3.46
N LEU A 105 -5.84 11.87 -2.13
CA LEU A 105 -4.89 12.65 -1.35
C LEU A 105 -3.43 12.27 -1.66
N ILE A 106 -3.11 10.98 -1.87
CA ILE A 106 -1.78 10.55 -2.34
C ILE A 106 -1.47 11.17 -3.71
N PHE A 107 -2.42 11.13 -4.64
CA PHE A 107 -2.27 11.74 -5.96
C PHE A 107 -2.12 13.26 -5.94
N GLU A 108 -2.78 13.95 -5.02
CA GLU A 108 -2.57 15.38 -4.78
C GLU A 108 -1.16 15.66 -4.28
N GLN A 109 -0.65 14.86 -3.34
CA GLN A 109 0.73 14.97 -2.88
C GLN A 109 1.73 14.73 -4.02
N PHE A 110 1.42 13.77 -4.89
CA PHE A 110 2.25 13.48 -6.06
C PHE A 110 2.38 14.70 -6.98
N ASN A 111 1.27 15.39 -7.23
CA ASN A 111 1.25 16.61 -8.04
C ASN A 111 1.97 17.79 -7.36
N ASN A 112 1.95 17.85 -6.03
CA ASN A 112 2.53 18.95 -5.26
C ASN A 112 4.02 18.75 -4.90
N ASN A 113 4.66 17.68 -5.40
CA ASN A 113 6.04 17.30 -5.07
C ASN A 113 6.32 17.20 -3.55
N GLN A 114 5.30 16.87 -2.75
CA GLN A 114 5.46 16.63 -1.32
C GLN A 114 5.99 15.20 -1.15
N ASN A 115 7.31 15.10 -0.93
CA ASN A 115 8.10 13.93 -1.31
C ASN A 115 8.30 12.90 -0.18
N SER A 116 7.80 13.15 1.03
CA SER A 116 8.29 12.41 2.20
C SER A 116 7.82 10.95 2.25
N CYS A 117 6.61 10.63 1.76
CA CYS A 117 6.10 9.26 1.70
C CYS A 117 5.95 8.71 0.26
N MET A 118 6.39 9.44 -0.77
CA MET A 118 6.24 9.05 -2.18
C MET A 118 6.86 7.70 -2.50
N ALA A 119 8.07 7.43 -2.01
CA ALA A 119 8.75 6.17 -2.25
C ALA A 119 7.96 4.98 -1.68
N ALA A 120 7.41 5.13 -0.47
CA ALA A 120 6.55 4.11 0.13
C ALA A 120 5.26 3.95 -0.69
N ALA A 121 4.55 5.05 -1.00
CA ALA A 121 3.32 4.98 -1.79
C ALA A 121 3.52 4.30 -3.16
N SER A 122 4.67 4.54 -3.80
CA SER A 122 5.03 3.89 -5.07
C SER A 122 5.10 2.36 -4.93
N LEU A 123 5.68 1.85 -3.84
CA LEU A 123 5.73 0.40 -3.57
C LEU A 123 4.34 -0.21 -3.38
N TRP A 124 3.40 0.52 -2.78
CA TRP A 124 2.02 0.05 -2.68
C TRP A 124 1.35 -0.03 -4.05
N PHE A 125 1.54 0.98 -4.92
CA PHE A 125 1.03 0.91 -6.28
C PHE A 125 1.68 -0.23 -7.09
N ASP A 126 2.97 -0.48 -6.90
CA ASP A 126 3.65 -1.65 -7.50
C ASP A 126 3.01 -2.96 -7.01
N ASN A 127 2.77 -3.10 -5.70
CA ASN A 127 2.10 -4.27 -5.14
C ASN A 127 0.68 -4.46 -5.70
N LEU A 128 -0.09 -3.38 -5.85
CA LEU A 128 -1.39 -3.43 -6.51
C LEU A 128 -1.26 -3.88 -7.97
N SER A 129 -0.23 -3.44 -8.70
CA SER A 129 0.00 -3.87 -10.07
C SER A 129 0.26 -5.38 -10.17
N TYR A 130 1.07 -5.93 -9.26
CA TYR A 130 1.30 -7.37 -9.18
C TYR A 130 0.01 -8.12 -8.83
N LEU A 131 -0.77 -7.60 -7.87
CA LEU A 131 -2.04 -8.21 -7.49
C LEU A 131 -3.04 -8.23 -8.65
N ILE A 132 -3.13 -7.16 -9.45
CA ILE A 132 -4.00 -7.12 -10.64
C ILE A 132 -3.51 -8.11 -11.71
N GLN A 133 -2.19 -8.23 -11.88
CA GLN A 133 -1.62 -9.18 -12.84
C GLN A 133 -2.00 -10.63 -12.48
N GLU A 134 -1.90 -11.00 -11.21
CA GLU A 134 -2.28 -12.34 -10.75
C GLU A 134 -3.80 -12.55 -10.70
N TYR A 135 -4.57 -11.48 -10.46
CA TYR A 135 -6.03 -11.52 -10.37
C TYR A 135 -6.69 -10.49 -11.31
N PRO A 136 -6.74 -10.75 -12.64
CA PRO A 136 -7.21 -9.77 -13.62
C PRO A 136 -8.64 -9.25 -13.42
N HIS A 137 -9.49 -10.03 -12.75
CA HIS A 137 -10.86 -9.62 -12.42
C HIS A 137 -10.91 -8.41 -11.46
N LEU A 138 -9.85 -8.16 -10.69
CA LEU A 138 -9.68 -6.97 -9.87
C LEU A 138 -9.62 -5.67 -10.69
N GLY A 139 -9.32 -5.75 -11.99
CA GLY A 139 -9.40 -4.60 -12.89
C GLY A 139 -10.79 -3.97 -12.95
N ARG A 140 -11.83 -4.63 -12.41
CA ARG A 140 -13.20 -4.11 -12.26
C ARG A 140 -13.46 -3.39 -10.93
N SER A 141 -12.53 -3.46 -9.98
CA SER A 141 -12.65 -2.75 -8.70
C SER A 141 -12.69 -1.24 -8.96
N PRO A 142 -13.66 -0.49 -8.38
CA PRO A 142 -13.73 0.95 -8.55
C PRO A 142 -12.43 1.67 -8.17
N VAL A 143 -11.77 1.17 -7.12
CA VAL A 143 -10.46 1.66 -6.66
C VAL A 143 -9.38 1.50 -7.72
N ILE A 144 -9.28 0.31 -8.30
CA ILE A 144 -8.27 0.00 -9.32
C ILE A 144 -8.56 0.77 -10.61
N ILE A 145 -9.82 0.85 -11.03
CA ILE A 145 -10.24 1.66 -12.18
C ILE A 145 -9.82 3.12 -11.98
N HIS A 146 -10.07 3.68 -10.80
CA HIS A 146 -9.74 5.06 -10.48
C HIS A 146 -8.22 5.32 -10.52
N ILE A 147 -7.43 4.42 -9.93
CA ILE A 147 -5.96 4.48 -9.99
C ILE A 147 -5.47 4.45 -11.45
N ASN A 148 -5.98 3.50 -12.24
CA ASN A 148 -5.61 3.36 -13.65
C ASN A 148 -6.02 4.57 -14.49
N GLN A 149 -7.18 5.16 -14.23
CA GLN A 149 -7.62 6.38 -14.90
C GLN A 149 -6.68 7.55 -14.60
N TYR A 150 -6.27 7.72 -13.33
CA TYR A 150 -5.32 8.75 -12.95
C TYR A 150 -3.99 8.58 -13.68
N PHE A 151 -3.39 7.39 -13.63
CA PHE A 151 -2.12 7.13 -14.32
C PHE A 151 -2.25 7.24 -15.83
N GLY A 152 -3.35 6.75 -16.42
CA GLY A 152 -3.63 6.88 -17.84
C GLY A 152 -3.69 8.34 -18.28
N GLN A 153 -4.44 9.18 -17.57
CA GLN A 153 -4.56 10.61 -17.88
C GLN A 153 -3.24 11.35 -17.68
N ARG A 154 -2.49 11.05 -16.60
CA ARG A 154 -1.28 11.81 -16.24
C ARG A 154 -0.01 11.36 -16.97
N LEU A 155 0.17 10.06 -17.19
CA LEU A 155 1.40 9.50 -17.77
C LEU A 155 1.24 9.20 -19.26
N LEU A 156 0.09 8.65 -19.66
CA LEU A 156 -0.14 8.16 -21.03
C LEU A 156 -0.92 9.13 -21.91
N MET A 157 -1.61 10.13 -21.38
CA MET A 157 -2.32 11.14 -22.19
C MET A 157 -1.83 12.55 -21.88
N SER A 158 -0.51 12.67 -21.65
CA SER A 158 0.12 13.99 -21.61
C SER A 158 0.16 14.60 -23.01
N GLU A 159 0.15 15.94 -23.10
CA GLU A 159 0.33 16.67 -24.37
C GLU A 159 1.58 16.20 -25.12
N ALA A 160 2.63 15.78 -24.41
CA ALA A 160 3.84 15.21 -24.99
C ALA A 160 3.61 13.84 -25.65
N TYR A 161 2.81 12.96 -25.03
CA TYR A 161 2.46 11.68 -25.61
C TYR A 161 1.44 11.82 -26.76
N GLU A 162 0.47 12.73 -26.64
CA GLU A 162 -0.44 13.06 -27.74
C GLU A 162 0.31 13.64 -28.94
N SER A 163 1.28 14.52 -28.71
CA SER A 163 2.17 15.05 -29.75
C SER A 163 2.97 13.93 -30.42
N TYR A 164 3.58 13.03 -29.64
CA TYR A 164 4.28 11.85 -30.17
C TYR A 164 3.38 10.96 -31.04
N LEU A 165 2.16 10.64 -30.58
CA LEU A 165 1.21 9.85 -31.36
C LEU A 165 0.77 10.56 -32.65
N SER A 166 0.69 11.89 -32.64
CA SER A 166 0.33 12.68 -33.83
C SER A 166 1.42 12.66 -34.91
N GLU A 167 2.69 12.52 -34.52
CA GLU A 167 3.83 12.39 -35.44
C GLU A 167 3.99 10.97 -36.03
N LEU A 168 3.35 9.96 -35.42
CA LEU A 168 3.33 8.59 -35.93
C LEU A 168 2.22 8.31 -36.97
N ARG A 169 1.31 9.27 -37.18
CA ARG A 169 0.25 9.20 -38.20
C ARG A 169 0.70 9.81 -39.52
#